data_AF-A0A378R386-F1
#
_entry.id   AF-A0A378R386-F1
#
_cell.length_a   1.000
_cell.length_b   1.000
_cell.length_c   1.000
_cell.angle_alpha   90.00
_cell.angle_beta   90.00
_cell.angle_gamma   90.00
#
_symmetry.space_group_name_H-M   'P 1'
#
loop_
_entity.id
_entity.type
_entity.pdbx_description
1 polymer ?
#
loop_
_entity_poly.entity_id
_entity_poly.type
_entity_poly.pdbx_seq_one_letter_code
_entity_poly.pdbx_strand_id
1 'polypeptide(L)'
;MKHRYLLLLPLTLIISLSACQSRPPVPEPRYTPNVALNASETLEVMPYRSACHSATPMQCLLVKPVGADDDKLFGIGYNDIIGFTPTVGTAYTIKVRQEIDQNTGKPTGLWQLDEILTQNIR
;
A
#
# COMPACT_ATOMS: atom_id res chain seq x y z
N MET A 1 -33.28 -80.29 -22.64
CA MET A 1 -31.97 -79.60 -22.53
C MET A 1 -32.13 -78.15 -22.98
N LYS A 2 -31.32 -77.23 -22.43
CA LYS A 2 -31.23 -75.76 -22.64
C LYS A 2 -32.15 -74.92 -21.72
N HIS A 3 -31.74 -74.67 -20.48
CA HIS A 3 -30.78 -73.66 -19.97
C HIS A 3 -31.38 -72.25 -19.86
N ARG A 4 -31.79 -71.93 -18.62
CA ARG A 4 -31.98 -70.58 -18.08
C ARG A 4 -30.60 -70.00 -17.75
N TYR A 5 -30.29 -68.78 -18.19
CA TYR A 5 -29.21 -67.93 -17.67
C TYR A 5 -29.70 -66.47 -17.82
N LEU A 6 -30.35 -65.89 -16.82
CA LEU A 6 -29.79 -65.11 -15.70
C LEU A 6 -28.86 -63.97 -16.17
N LEU A 7 -29.44 -62.76 -16.16
CA LEU A 7 -28.79 -61.44 -16.15
C LEU A 7 -27.66 -61.40 -15.12
N LEU A 8 -26.49 -60.82 -15.49
CA LEU A 8 -25.50 -60.23 -14.57
C LEU A 8 -24.51 -59.33 -15.35
N LEU A 9 -24.78 -58.02 -15.38
CA LEU A 9 -23.74 -56.97 -15.18
C LEU A 9 -23.29 -57.06 -13.70
N PRO A 10 -22.11 -56.56 -13.22
CA PRO A 10 -21.34 -55.36 -13.63
C PRO A 10 -19.79 -55.61 -13.54
N LEU A 11 -18.85 -54.66 -13.69
CA LEU A 11 -18.35 -53.83 -12.58
C LEU A 11 -17.36 -52.77 -13.10
N THR A 12 -17.73 -51.52 -12.87
CA THR A 12 -16.95 -50.29 -12.97
C THR A 12 -15.74 -50.29 -12.01
N LEU A 13 -14.54 -50.05 -12.52
CA LEU A 13 -13.38 -49.71 -11.69
C LEU A 13 -13.22 -48.19 -11.65
N ILE A 14 -13.89 -47.55 -10.69
CA ILE A 14 -13.71 -46.13 -10.38
C ILE A 14 -12.45 -46.04 -9.50
N ILE A 15 -11.33 -45.60 -10.09
CA ILE A 15 -10.11 -45.26 -9.34
C ILE A 15 -10.35 -43.90 -8.70
N SER A 16 -10.80 -43.87 -7.45
CA SER A 16 -10.90 -42.67 -6.64
C SER A 16 -9.53 -42.22 -6.16
N LEU A 17 -8.93 -41.24 -6.84
CA LEU A 17 -7.82 -40.44 -6.32
C LEU A 17 -8.35 -39.45 -5.27
N SER A 18 -8.70 -39.95 -4.07
CA SER A 18 -8.96 -39.09 -2.92
C SER A 18 -7.63 -38.74 -2.25
N ALA A 19 -6.92 -37.75 -2.78
CA ALA A 19 -5.88 -37.05 -2.04
C ALA A 19 -6.54 -36.12 -1.01
N CYS A 20 -7.15 -36.69 0.03
CA CYS A 20 -7.58 -35.94 1.20
C CYS A 20 -6.33 -35.53 1.98
N GLN A 21 -5.90 -34.26 1.87
CA GLN A 21 -4.92 -33.72 2.78
C GLN A 21 -5.52 -33.74 4.20
N SER A 22 -4.91 -34.52 5.09
CA SER A 22 -5.41 -34.79 6.44
C SER A 22 -5.36 -33.58 7.37
N ARG A 23 -4.72 -32.49 6.95
CA ARG A 23 -4.65 -31.22 7.68
C ARG A 23 -4.65 -30.04 6.71
N PRO A 24 -5.41 -28.97 6.98
CA PRO A 24 -5.30 -27.75 6.21
C PRO A 24 -3.89 -27.15 6.36
N PRO A 25 -3.34 -26.48 5.33
CA PRO A 25 -2.06 -25.79 5.44
C PRO A 25 -2.14 -24.72 6.54
N VAL A 26 -1.12 -24.66 7.39
CA VAL A 26 -1.01 -23.58 8.38
C VAL A 26 -0.72 -22.29 7.61
N PRO A 27 -1.54 -21.24 7.76
CA PRO A 27 -1.28 -19.97 7.10
C PRO A 27 0.08 -19.41 7.53
N GLU A 28 0.82 -18.83 6.59
CA GLU A 28 2.03 -18.10 6.94
C GLU A 28 1.69 -16.96 7.91
N PRO A 29 2.55 -16.68 8.90
CA PRO A 29 2.38 -15.52 9.77
C PRO A 29 2.28 -14.25 8.92
N ARG A 30 1.23 -13.45 9.14
CA ARG A 30 1.12 -12.17 8.44
C ARG A 30 2.17 -11.22 8.98
N TYR A 31 2.82 -10.50 8.06
CA TYR A 31 3.71 -9.42 8.41
C TYR A 31 2.95 -8.34 9.20
N THR A 32 3.48 -7.96 10.36
CA THR A 32 2.96 -6.86 11.18
C THR A 32 4.04 -5.77 11.26
N PRO A 33 3.82 -4.59 10.67
CA PRO A 33 4.81 -3.51 10.69
C PRO A 33 4.98 -2.94 12.11
N ASN A 34 6.20 -2.53 12.45
CA ASN A 34 6.47 -1.79 13.67
C ASN A 34 6.70 -0.32 13.30
N VAL A 35 5.65 0.49 13.33
CA VAL A 35 5.65 1.85 12.78
C VAL A 35 6.20 2.86 13.81
N ALA A 36 7.14 3.69 13.37
CA ALA A 36 7.67 4.83 14.12
C ALA A 36 7.82 6.06 13.21
N LEU A 37 7.94 7.24 13.82
CA LEU A 37 8.20 8.49 13.10
C LEU A 37 9.70 8.78 13.03
N ASN A 38 10.18 9.21 11.86
CA ASN A 38 11.55 9.66 11.67
C ASN A 38 11.81 11.04 12.31
N ALA A 39 13.02 11.56 12.11
CA ALA A 39 13.35 12.93 12.46
C ALA A 39 12.53 13.92 11.62
N SER A 40 12.07 14.99 12.27
CA SER A 40 11.25 16.01 11.63
C SER A 40 12.03 16.77 10.56
N GLU A 41 11.39 17.00 9.42
CA GLU A 41 11.93 17.73 8.28
C GLU A 41 10.95 18.79 7.77
N THR A 42 11.49 19.80 7.09
CA THR A 42 10.68 20.90 6.55
C THR A 42 10.59 20.79 5.05
N LEU A 43 9.36 20.70 4.53
CA LEU A 43 9.06 20.58 3.12
C LEU A 43 8.31 21.81 2.61
N GLU A 44 8.61 22.21 1.37
CA GLU A 44 7.79 23.12 0.58
C GLU A 44 6.81 22.30 -0.25
N VAL A 45 5.51 22.60 -0.11
CA VAL A 45 4.43 22.00 -0.88
C VAL A 45 4.04 22.95 -2.00
N MET A 46 4.10 22.46 -3.24
CA MET A 46 3.73 23.23 -4.42
C MET A 46 2.19 23.43 -4.49
N PRO A 47 1.72 24.53 -5.10
CA PRO A 47 0.29 24.85 -5.16
C PRO A 47 -0.50 23.97 -6.15
N TYR A 48 0.19 23.15 -6.94
CA TYR A 48 -0.39 22.25 -7.93
C TYR A 48 -0.10 20.79 -7.58
N ARG A 49 -0.91 19.90 -8.14
CA ARG A 49 -0.81 18.45 -7.97
C ARG A 49 -0.27 17.81 -9.24
N SER A 50 0.23 16.58 -9.12
CA SER A 50 0.55 15.73 -10.27
C SER A 50 -0.05 14.35 -10.11
N ALA A 51 -0.08 13.57 -11.19
CA ALA A 51 -0.31 12.14 -11.06
C ALA A 51 0.83 11.51 -10.25
N CYS A 52 0.49 10.59 -9.35
CA CYS A 52 1.48 9.75 -8.68
C CYS A 52 2.01 8.69 -9.65
N HIS A 53 3.24 8.23 -9.42
CA HIS A 53 3.77 7.05 -10.10
C HIS A 53 3.15 5.79 -9.48
N SER A 54 1.91 5.47 -9.85
CA SER A 54 1.19 4.30 -9.34
C SER A 54 0.33 3.66 -10.42
N ALA A 55 -0.02 2.39 -10.24
CA ALA A 55 -0.91 1.68 -11.16
C ALA A 55 -2.35 2.22 -11.12
N THR A 56 -2.72 2.99 -10.09
CA THR A 56 -4.03 3.61 -9.94
C THR A 56 -3.96 5.12 -10.20
N PRO A 57 -5.08 5.76 -10.59
CA PRO A 57 -5.10 7.20 -10.88
C PRO A 57 -5.10 8.03 -9.59
N MET A 58 -3.99 7.99 -8.86
CA MET A 58 -3.77 8.76 -7.64
C MET A 58 -3.18 10.13 -7.94
N GLN A 59 -3.57 11.12 -7.15
CA GLN A 59 -2.99 12.47 -7.17
C GLN A 59 -1.95 12.59 -6.05
N CYS A 60 -0.86 13.28 -6.36
CA CYS A 60 0.25 13.55 -5.46
C CYS A 60 0.40 15.05 -5.23
N LEU A 61 0.77 15.40 -4.01
CA LEU A 61 1.39 16.67 -3.68
C LEU A 61 2.82 16.63 -4.21
N LEU A 62 3.22 17.68 -4.91
CA LEU A 62 4.62 17.87 -5.26
C LEU A 62 5.29 18.66 -4.14
N VAL A 63 6.35 18.07 -3.59
CA VAL A 63 7.06 18.62 -2.44
C VAL A 63 8.56 18.58 -2.67
N LYS A 64 9.30 19.45 -1.99
CA LYS A 64 10.76 19.41 -1.93
C LYS A 64 11.24 19.86 -0.54
N PRO A 65 12.46 19.48 -0.11
CA PRO A 65 13.05 20.09 1.08
C PRO A 65 13.15 21.61 0.91
N VAL A 66 12.98 22.35 2.00
CA VAL A 66 13.12 23.81 1.97
C VAL A 66 14.49 24.22 1.42
N GLY A 67 14.49 25.16 0.47
CA GLY A 67 15.72 25.67 -0.15
C GLY A 67 16.36 24.72 -1.17
N ALA A 68 15.74 23.57 -1.48
CA ALA A 68 16.18 22.71 -2.58
C ALA A 68 15.71 23.25 -3.94
N ASP A 69 16.44 22.88 -4.98
CA ASP A 69 16.07 23.15 -6.37
C ASP A 69 14.84 22.33 -6.80
N ASP A 70 14.16 22.76 -7.87
CA ASP A 70 12.95 22.10 -8.37
C ASP A 70 13.21 20.71 -8.97
N ASP A 71 14.46 20.36 -9.27
CA ASP A 71 14.86 19.01 -9.68
C ASP A 71 14.77 17.99 -8.53
N LYS A 72 14.63 18.47 -7.28
CA LYS A 72 14.42 17.64 -6.08
C LYS A 72 12.95 17.44 -5.72
N LEU A 73 12.02 17.87 -6.58
CA LEU A 73 10.60 17.62 -6.37
C LEU A 73 10.31 16.12 -6.36
N PHE A 74 9.53 15.69 -5.37
CA PHE A 74 9.01 14.35 -5.27
C PHE A 74 7.52 14.37 -4.91
N GLY A 75 6.85 13.24 -5.15
CA GLY A 75 5.42 13.08 -4.89
C GLY A 75 5.15 12.46 -3.52
N ILE A 76 4.24 13.06 -2.75
CA ILE A 76 3.57 12.41 -1.62
C ILE A 76 2.09 12.26 -2.00
N GLY A 77 1.45 11.13 -1.74
CA GLY A 77 0.03 10.96 -2.08
C GLY A 77 -0.83 12.02 -1.41
N TYR A 78 -1.89 12.46 -2.09
CA TYR A 78 -2.66 13.63 -1.69
C TYR A 78 -3.20 13.59 -0.25
N ASN A 79 -3.47 12.40 0.26
CA ASN A 79 -4.00 12.15 1.61
C ASN A 79 -3.01 11.44 2.53
N ASP A 80 -1.74 11.30 2.13
CA ASP A 80 -0.75 10.49 2.85
C ASP A 80 -0.02 11.27 3.94
N ILE A 81 -0.36 12.56 4.12
CA ILE A 81 0.10 13.39 5.24
C ILE A 81 -1.03 13.53 6.27
N ILE A 82 -0.95 12.76 7.35
CA ILE A 82 -1.90 12.76 8.46
C ILE A 82 -1.91 14.13 9.13
N GLY A 83 -3.10 14.71 9.31
CA GLY A 83 -3.29 16.03 9.92
C GLY A 83 -3.13 17.20 8.95
N PHE A 84 -2.84 16.94 7.66
CA PHE A 84 -2.70 17.98 6.65
C PHE A 84 -3.80 17.86 5.59
N THR A 85 -4.51 18.97 5.33
CA THR A 85 -5.50 19.05 4.25
C THR A 85 -5.12 20.19 3.32
N PRO A 86 -4.36 19.91 2.25
CA PRO A 86 -3.91 20.94 1.32
C PRO A 86 -5.08 21.53 0.52
N THR A 87 -4.93 22.78 0.11
CA THR A 87 -5.84 23.48 -0.79
C THR A 87 -5.14 23.73 -2.13
N VAL A 88 -5.83 23.46 -3.24
CA VAL A 88 -5.30 23.74 -4.59
C VAL A 88 -5.05 25.24 -4.77
N GLY A 89 -3.98 25.59 -5.45
CA GLY A 89 -3.55 26.98 -5.62
C GLY A 89 -2.82 27.53 -4.40
N THR A 90 -2.62 26.76 -3.33
CA THR A 90 -1.93 27.24 -2.14
C THR A 90 -0.59 26.55 -1.97
N ALA A 91 0.48 27.32 -1.87
CA ALA A 91 1.80 26.83 -1.50
C ALA A 91 1.93 26.82 0.02
N TYR A 92 2.61 25.82 0.56
CA TYR A 92 2.84 25.67 2.00
C TYR A 92 4.31 25.44 2.30
N THR A 93 4.75 25.84 3.48
CA THR A 93 5.93 25.27 4.12
C THR A 93 5.44 24.52 5.35
N ILE A 94 5.70 23.22 5.40
CA ILE A 94 5.23 22.35 6.48
C ILE A 94 6.40 21.61 7.13
N LYS A 95 6.26 21.35 8.42
CA LYS A 95 7.14 20.50 9.19
C LYS A 95 6.45 19.14 9.37
N VAL A 96 7.11 18.08 8.93
CA VAL A 96 6.53 16.73 8.85
C VAL A 96 7.51 15.68 9.32
N ARG A 97 6.99 14.50 9.66
CA ARG A 97 7.76 13.29 9.93
C ARG A 97 7.26 12.14 9.07
N GLN A 98 8.16 11.44 8.41
CA GLN A 98 7.85 10.23 7.67
C GLN A 98 7.63 9.06 8.64
N GLU A 99 6.61 8.26 8.37
CA GLU A 99 6.44 6.97 9.02
C GLU A 99 7.39 5.94 8.40
N ILE A 100 8.15 5.26 9.26
CA ILE A 100 9.06 4.19 8.92
C ILE A 100 8.66 2.91 9.64
N ASP A 101 8.87 1.80 8.98
CA ASP A 101 8.77 0.49 9.60
C ASP A 101 10.10 0.09 10.21
N GLN A 102 10.20 0.09 11.54
CA GLN A 102 11.43 -0.22 12.28
C GLN A 102 11.96 -1.63 12.01
N ASN A 103 11.10 -2.56 11.59
CA ASN A 103 11.54 -3.92 11.26
C ASN A 103 12.34 -3.97 9.95
N THR A 104 12.09 -3.05 9.01
CA THR A 104 12.73 -3.03 7.69
C THR A 104 13.57 -1.79 7.41
N GLY A 105 13.42 -0.74 8.21
CA GLY A 105 14.01 0.58 8.00
C GLY A 105 13.44 1.32 6.78
N LYS A 106 12.31 0.87 6.22
CA LYS A 106 11.73 1.45 5.01
C LYS A 106 10.57 2.39 5.33
N PRO A 107 10.35 3.43 4.50
CA PRO A 107 9.14 4.25 4.59
C PRO A 107 7.88 3.42 4.40
N THR A 108 6.83 3.74 5.17
CA THR A 108 5.49 3.16 4.97
C THR A 108 4.72 3.86 3.84
N GLY A 109 5.17 5.05 3.44
CA GLY A 109 4.49 5.94 2.49
C GLY A 109 3.65 7.02 3.17
N LEU A 110 3.34 6.86 4.46
CA LEU A 110 2.62 7.85 5.26
C LEU A 110 3.55 8.84 5.94
N TRP A 111 2.99 10.00 6.24
CA TRP A 111 3.65 11.11 6.90
C TRP A 111 2.72 11.68 7.96
N GLN A 112 3.29 12.33 8.96
CA GLN A 112 2.54 13.04 9.98
C GLN A 112 2.95 14.51 9.97
N LEU A 113 1.96 15.39 9.96
CA LEU A 113 2.15 16.82 10.12
C LEU A 113 2.52 17.13 11.57
N ASP A 114 3.61 17.86 11.76
CA ASP A 114 3.94 18.50 13.03
C ASP A 114 3.37 19.92 13.07
N GLU A 115 3.63 20.72 12.03
CA GLU A 115 3.27 22.14 12.00
C GLU A 115 3.17 22.69 10.57
N ILE A 116 2.26 23.64 10.33
CA ILE A 116 2.26 24.47 9.11
C ILE A 116 2.99 25.77 9.45
N LEU A 117 4.16 25.98 8.82
CA LEU A 117 5.00 27.15 9.08
C LEU A 117 4.54 28.36 8.26
N THR A 118 4.18 28.15 6.99
CA THR A 118 3.67 29.20 6.11
C THR A 118 2.60 28.68 5.17
N GLN A 119 1.72 29.58 4.74
CA GLN A 119 0.69 29.34 3.73
C GLN A 119 0.57 30.58 2.84
N ASN A 120 0.61 30.40 1.52
CA ASN A 120 0.49 31.49 0.55
C ASN A 120 -0.36 31.05 -0.66
N ILE A 121 -1.40 31.84 -0.95
CA ILE A 121 -2.30 31.61 -2.09
C ILE A 121 -1.62 32.15 -3.35
N ARG A 122 -1.52 31.32 -4.39
CA ARG A 122 -0.89 31.62 -5.68
C ARG A 122 -1.88 31.60 -6.83
#